data_AF-A0A6A6CR01-F1
#
_entry.id   AF-A0A6A6CR01-F1
#
_cell.length_a   1.000
_cell.length_b   1.000
_cell.length_c   1.000
_cell.angle_alpha   90.00
_cell.angle_beta   90.00
_cell.angle_gamma   90.00
#
_symmetry.space_group_name_H-M   'P 1'
#
loop_
_entity.id
_entity.type
_entity.pdbx_description
1 polymer ?
#
loop_
_entity_poly.entity_id
_entity_poly.type
_entity_poly.pdbx_seq_one_letter_code
_entity_poly.pdbx_strand_id
1 'polypeptide(L)'
;MQAEDDDIRLPADTLALLEEFNREKDARAKQFEDLKTQSEDVFKATGDGKLSMDLFGEDWNVSQFWYTESTANLLARQLLKGCTKDSAIAVVSAPSAYVALRNILADQDPTTTPQLCLLEYDRRFEVVGSDFQFYDFQQPLRLPNELKGKFDRIICDPPFLSEDCQTKAALTVRFLAKKWSNEGDDGLRFISCTGERMESTILRLYSKIGTRTTDFDPEHSKGLSNEFRCYANFECEEWAWRKP
;
A
#
# COMPACT_ATOMS: atom_id res chain seq x y z
N MET A 1 -57.55 0.51 29.02
CA MET A 1 -56.95 1.75 28.49
C MET A 1 -56.12 2.33 29.62
N GLN A 2 -54.81 2.55 29.53
CA GLN A 2 -53.92 2.75 28.38
C GLN A 2 -52.61 1.98 28.63
N ALA A 3 -52.01 1.46 27.56
CA ALA A 3 -50.60 1.10 27.59
C ALA A 3 -49.81 2.42 27.57
N GLU A 4 -48.98 2.66 28.58
CA GLU A 4 -47.98 3.71 28.53
C GLU A 4 -46.93 3.27 27.51
N ASP A 5 -47.06 3.82 26.30
CA ASP A 5 -46.08 3.73 25.23
C ASP A 5 -44.90 4.60 25.67
N ASP A 6 -43.99 4.01 26.45
CA ASP A 6 -42.72 4.61 26.81
C ASP A 6 -41.98 4.90 25.49
N ASP A 7 -42.00 6.16 25.10
CA ASP A 7 -41.49 6.66 23.81
C ASP A 7 -39.99 6.35 23.75
N ILE A 8 -39.62 5.22 23.15
CA ILE A 8 -38.24 4.73 23.05
C ILE A 8 -37.46 5.71 22.18
N ARG A 9 -36.85 6.72 22.82
CA ARG A 9 -36.00 7.72 22.17
C ARG A 9 -34.54 7.36 22.36
N LEU A 10 -33.75 7.56 21.31
CA LEU A 10 -32.29 7.42 21.39
C LEU A 10 -31.73 8.39 22.45
N PRO A 11 -30.83 7.95 23.34
CA PRO A 11 -30.15 8.83 24.28
C PRO A 11 -29.47 9.99 23.54
N ALA A 12 -29.45 11.18 24.14
CA ALA A 12 -28.85 12.37 23.53
C ALA A 12 -27.39 12.15 23.11
N ASP A 13 -26.63 11.40 23.91
CA ASP A 13 -25.24 11.03 23.61
C ASP A 13 -25.13 10.15 22.35
N THR A 14 -26.09 9.24 22.14
CA THR A 14 -26.15 8.39 20.94
C THR A 14 -26.54 9.19 19.71
N LEU A 15 -27.44 10.17 19.83
CA LEU A 15 -27.79 11.08 18.75
C LEU A 15 -26.61 11.96 18.33
N ALA A 16 -25.86 12.50 19.30
CA ALA A 16 -24.66 13.30 19.03
C ALA A 16 -23.58 12.48 18.29
N LEU A 17 -23.35 11.24 18.71
CA LEU A 17 -22.45 10.30 18.01
C LEU A 17 -22.93 9.99 16.59
N LEU A 18 -24.24 9.85 16.39
CA LEU A 18 -24.81 9.59 15.06
C LEU A 18 -24.66 10.81 14.13
N GLU A 19 -24.87 12.02 14.66
CA GLU A 19 -24.66 13.27 13.93
C GLU A 19 -23.18 13.50 13.58
N GLU A 20 -22.26 13.19 14.50
CA GLU A 20 -20.82 13.19 14.23
C GLU A 20 -20.45 12.18 13.13
N PHE A 21 -20.92 10.94 13.24
CA PHE A 21 -20.71 9.91 12.22
C PHE A 21 -21.24 10.32 10.84
N ASN A 22 -22.43 10.94 10.79
CA ASN A 22 -23.00 11.43 9.52
C ASN A 22 -22.18 12.59 8.95
N ARG A 23 -21.70 13.53 9.79
CA ARG A 23 -20.82 14.62 9.34
C ARG A 23 -19.50 14.11 8.80
N GLU A 24 -18.87 13.13 9.47
CA GLU A 24 -17.66 12.49 8.98
C GLU A 24 -17.89 11.80 7.63
N LYS A 25 -19.02 11.08 7.49
CA LYS A 25 -19.41 10.42 6.25
C LYS A 25 -19.61 11.41 5.10
N ASP A 26 -20.30 12.53 5.35
CA ASP A 26 -20.56 13.56 4.35
C ASP A 26 -19.27 14.30 3.95
N ALA A 27 -18.43 14.65 4.92
CA ALA A 27 -17.12 15.26 4.66
C ALA A 27 -16.24 14.35 3.81
N ARG A 28 -16.23 13.05 4.10
CA ARG A 28 -15.49 12.06 3.33
C ARG A 28 -16.05 11.87 1.93
N ALA A 29 -17.37 11.80 1.77
CA ALA A 29 -18.01 11.72 0.46
C ALA A 29 -17.64 12.93 -0.40
N LYS A 30 -17.64 14.13 0.20
CA LYS A 30 -17.21 15.35 -0.49
C LYS A 30 -15.75 15.30 -0.90
N GLN A 31 -14.84 14.92 0.00
CA GLN A 31 -13.41 14.77 -0.34
C GLN A 31 -13.18 13.75 -1.45
N PHE A 32 -13.90 12.63 -1.43
CA PHE A 32 -13.83 11.61 -2.47
C PHE A 32 -14.29 12.16 -3.82
N GLU A 33 -15.44 12.85 -3.87
CA GLU A 33 -15.94 13.45 -5.11
C GLU A 33 -15.03 14.57 -5.61
N ASP A 34 -14.49 15.41 -4.72
CA ASP A 34 -13.53 16.46 -5.08
C ASP A 34 -12.25 15.85 -5.67
N LEU A 35 -11.72 14.79 -5.06
CA LEU A 35 -10.49 14.12 -5.52
C LEU A 35 -10.72 13.34 -6.81
N LYS A 36 -11.89 12.72 -6.96
CA LYS A 36 -12.30 12.04 -8.20
C LYS A 36 -12.44 13.05 -9.34
N THR A 37 -13.08 14.19 -9.09
CA THR A 37 -13.21 15.28 -10.07
C THR A 37 -11.84 15.82 -10.46
N GLN A 38 -10.96 16.09 -9.49
CA GLN A 38 -9.59 16.50 -9.77
C GLN A 38 -8.80 15.44 -10.54
N SER A 39 -8.95 14.16 -10.19
CA SER A 39 -8.30 13.06 -10.90
C SER A 39 -8.79 12.98 -12.34
N GLU A 40 -10.11 13.10 -12.58
CA GLU A 40 -10.71 13.15 -13.92
C GLU A 40 -10.27 14.39 -14.71
N ASP A 41 -10.15 15.54 -14.06
CA ASP A 41 -9.72 16.79 -14.69
C ASP A 41 -8.23 16.74 -15.04
N VAL A 42 -7.38 16.21 -14.16
CA VAL A 42 -5.97 15.93 -14.46
C VAL A 42 -5.86 14.91 -15.60
N PHE A 43 -6.68 13.86 -15.57
CA PHE A 43 -6.75 12.84 -16.63
C PHE A 43 -7.14 13.46 -17.99
N LYS A 44 -8.06 14.42 -18.01
CA LYS A 44 -8.48 15.15 -19.22
C LYS A 44 -7.46 16.21 -19.67
N ALA A 45 -6.83 16.92 -18.73
CA ALA A 45 -5.97 18.07 -19.01
C ALA A 45 -4.54 17.68 -19.42
N THR A 46 -4.00 16.59 -18.86
CA THR A 46 -2.62 16.16 -19.17
C THR A 46 -2.52 15.38 -20.47
N GLY A 47 -3.62 14.88 -21.04
CA GLY A 47 -3.63 14.06 -22.26
C GLY A 47 -2.99 12.67 -22.11
N ASP A 48 -2.19 12.46 -21.07
CA ASP A 48 -1.36 11.29 -20.81
C ASP A 48 -1.95 10.33 -19.74
N GLY A 49 -3.05 10.71 -19.06
CA GLY A 49 -3.77 9.83 -18.13
C GLY A 49 -3.02 9.40 -16.86
N LYS A 50 -1.94 10.09 -16.48
CA LYS A 50 -1.07 9.74 -15.34
C LYS A 50 -1.58 10.30 -14.01
N LEU A 51 -1.53 9.48 -12.96
CA LEU A 51 -1.81 9.86 -11.58
C LEU A 51 -0.60 10.57 -10.97
N SER A 52 -0.80 11.64 -10.20
CA SER A 52 0.26 12.29 -9.42
C SER A 52 0.07 12.05 -7.93
N MET A 53 1.19 11.87 -7.21
CA MET A 53 1.18 11.84 -5.75
C MET A 53 0.79 13.18 -5.13
N ASP A 54 0.92 14.30 -5.86
CA ASP A 54 0.52 15.63 -5.37
C ASP A 54 -0.98 15.75 -5.10
N LEU A 55 -1.79 14.88 -5.72
CA LEU A 55 -3.23 14.78 -5.45
C LEU A 55 -3.50 14.22 -4.04
N PHE A 56 -2.55 13.47 -3.48
CA PHE A 56 -2.66 12.81 -2.19
C PHE A 56 -1.69 13.47 -1.20
N GLY A 57 -2.09 14.58 -0.57
CA GLY A 57 -1.21 15.27 0.40
C GLY A 57 -0.84 14.36 1.59
N GLU A 58 0.43 14.35 1.99
CA GLU A 58 0.91 13.53 3.13
C GLU A 58 0.22 13.87 4.47
N ASP A 59 -0.16 12.85 5.24
CA ASP A 59 -0.56 12.99 6.65
C ASP A 59 0.48 12.35 7.59
N TRP A 60 1.19 13.21 8.32
CA TRP A 60 2.26 12.82 9.21
C TRP A 60 1.74 12.11 10.47
N ASN A 61 0.48 12.34 10.88
CA ASN A 61 -0.10 11.68 12.05
C ASN A 61 -0.29 10.17 11.83
N VAL A 62 -0.46 9.75 10.58
CA VAL A 62 -0.53 8.35 10.17
C VAL A 62 0.79 7.86 9.55
N SER A 63 1.86 8.64 9.69
CA SER A 63 3.22 8.33 9.21
C SER A 63 3.31 8.05 7.71
N GLN A 64 2.62 8.88 6.92
CA GLN A 64 2.71 8.86 5.46
C GLN A 64 3.87 9.71 4.96
N PHE A 65 4.79 9.08 4.24
CA PHE A 65 5.90 9.75 3.59
C PHE A 65 6.03 9.23 2.17
N TRP A 66 6.06 10.14 1.19
CA TRP A 66 6.09 9.73 -0.20
C TRP A 66 7.50 9.58 -0.72
N TYR A 67 7.76 8.50 -1.44
CA TYR A 67 9.02 8.34 -2.17
C TYR A 67 9.24 9.48 -3.16
N THR A 68 10.51 9.73 -3.48
CA THR A 68 10.84 10.49 -4.69
C THR A 68 10.34 9.75 -5.93
N GLU A 69 10.09 10.49 -7.02
CA GLU A 69 9.68 9.90 -8.29
C GLU A 69 10.67 8.84 -8.78
N SER A 70 11.98 9.07 -8.63
CA SER A 70 13.05 8.13 -9.00
C SER A 70 12.94 6.82 -8.21
N THR A 71 12.81 6.90 -6.90
CA THR A 71 12.64 5.74 -6.01
C THR A 71 11.38 4.95 -6.37
N ALA A 72 10.23 5.62 -6.49
CA ALA A 72 8.97 4.98 -6.83
C ALA A 72 9.01 4.27 -8.19
N ASN A 73 9.57 4.92 -9.21
CA ASN A 73 9.73 4.34 -10.55
C ASN A 73 10.66 3.13 -10.55
N LEU A 74 11.79 3.20 -9.84
CA LEU A 74 12.74 2.09 -9.76
C LEU A 74 12.07 0.87 -9.13
N LEU A 75 11.42 1.03 -7.98
CA LEU A 75 10.71 -0.03 -7.27
C LEU A 75 9.60 -0.65 -8.14
N ALA A 76 8.81 0.19 -8.82
CA ALA A 76 7.77 -0.25 -9.74
C ALA A 76 8.33 -1.08 -10.91
N ARG A 77 9.44 -0.65 -11.53
CA ARG A 77 10.09 -1.41 -12.61
C ARG A 77 10.60 -2.77 -12.13
N GLN A 78 11.18 -2.85 -10.93
CA GLN A 78 11.63 -4.13 -10.38
C GLN A 78 10.47 -5.07 -10.06
N LEU A 79 9.32 -4.53 -9.64
CA LEU A 79 8.09 -5.31 -9.49
C LEU A 79 7.52 -5.76 -10.84
N LEU A 80 7.64 -4.97 -11.91
CA LEU A 80 7.14 -5.34 -13.25
C LEU A 80 8.05 -6.31 -14.01
N LYS A 81 9.35 -6.39 -13.66
CA LYS A 81 10.33 -7.23 -14.37
C LYS A 81 9.90 -8.70 -14.42
N GLY A 82 9.60 -9.19 -15.63
CA GLY A 82 9.12 -10.56 -15.85
C GLY A 82 7.67 -10.82 -15.42
N CYS A 83 6.85 -9.78 -15.23
CA CYS A 83 5.40 -9.95 -15.08
C CYS A 83 4.78 -10.45 -16.38
N THR A 84 3.73 -11.23 -16.25
CA THR A 84 2.80 -11.56 -17.34
C THR A 84 1.41 -11.08 -16.95
N LYS A 85 0.43 -11.23 -17.86
CA LYS A 85 -0.99 -10.99 -17.56
C LYS A 85 -1.54 -11.82 -16.40
N ASP A 86 -0.91 -12.96 -16.10
CA ASP A 86 -1.32 -13.86 -15.02
C ASP A 86 -0.62 -13.53 -13.69
N SER A 87 0.29 -12.55 -13.70
CA SER A 87 0.97 -12.06 -12.49
C SER A 87 0.06 -11.15 -11.68
N ALA A 88 0.25 -11.15 -10.36
CA ALA A 88 -0.44 -10.27 -9.43
C ALA A 88 0.53 -9.58 -8.46
N ILE A 89 0.43 -8.26 -8.38
CA ILE A 89 1.26 -7.38 -7.54
C ILE A 89 0.42 -6.79 -6.41
N ALA A 90 0.82 -7.01 -5.16
CA ALA A 90 0.27 -6.27 -4.02
C ALA A 90 1.24 -5.19 -3.56
N VAL A 91 0.70 -4.01 -3.28
CA VAL A 91 1.39 -2.84 -2.74
C VAL A 91 0.80 -2.55 -1.38
N VAL A 92 1.57 -2.80 -0.31
CA VAL A 92 1.09 -2.65 1.08
C VAL A 92 1.69 -1.39 1.68
N SER A 93 0.86 -0.39 1.97
CA SER A 93 1.27 0.87 2.61
C SER A 93 2.35 1.66 1.82
N ALA A 94 2.48 1.44 0.51
CA ALA A 94 3.50 2.09 -0.34
C ALA A 94 2.87 2.76 -1.58
N PRO A 95 2.00 3.77 -1.40
CA PRO A 95 1.13 4.27 -2.47
C PRO A 95 1.90 4.98 -3.59
N SER A 96 3.07 5.58 -3.29
CA SER A 96 3.96 6.14 -4.31
C SER A 96 4.41 5.09 -5.33
N ALA A 97 4.74 3.88 -4.87
CA ALA A 97 5.10 2.77 -5.76
C ALA A 97 3.89 2.29 -6.59
N TYR A 98 2.68 2.29 -6.01
CA TYR A 98 1.45 1.97 -6.74
C TYR A 98 1.16 3.00 -7.84
N VAL A 99 1.26 4.29 -7.55
CA VAL A 99 1.07 5.35 -8.55
C VAL A 99 2.08 5.22 -9.69
N ALA A 100 3.36 4.94 -9.37
CA ALA A 100 4.37 4.67 -10.39
C ALA A 100 4.03 3.43 -11.24
N LEU A 101 3.57 2.32 -10.62
CA LEU A 101 3.11 1.13 -11.34
C LEU A 101 1.98 1.47 -12.31
N ARG A 102 0.94 2.19 -11.85
CA ARG A 102 -0.19 2.59 -12.69
C ARG A 102 0.25 3.47 -13.86
N ASN A 103 1.14 4.42 -13.63
CA ASN A 103 1.63 5.32 -14.67
C ASN A 103 2.46 4.59 -15.72
N ILE A 104 3.28 3.61 -15.34
CA ILE A 104 4.06 2.80 -16.29
C ILE A 104 3.14 1.91 -17.15
N LEU A 105 2.02 1.46 -16.58
CA LEU A 105 1.06 0.59 -17.25
C LEU A 105 -0.04 1.34 -18.00
N ALA A 106 -0.15 2.67 -17.87
CA ALA A 106 -1.26 3.46 -18.42
C ALA A 106 -1.40 3.32 -19.95
N ASP A 107 -0.26 3.22 -20.66
CA ASP A 107 -0.22 3.10 -22.12
C ASP A 107 -0.29 1.63 -22.61
N GLN A 108 -0.40 0.66 -21.70
CA GLN A 108 -0.40 -0.77 -22.03
C GLN A 108 -1.83 -1.33 -22.08
N ASP A 109 -2.03 -2.38 -22.89
CA ASP A 109 -3.32 -3.07 -22.97
C ASP A 109 -3.65 -3.74 -21.63
N PRO A 110 -4.75 -3.36 -20.94
CA PRO A 110 -5.15 -3.94 -19.65
C PRO A 110 -5.31 -5.47 -19.66
N THR A 111 -5.54 -6.09 -20.82
CA THR A 111 -5.65 -7.56 -20.95
C THR A 111 -4.30 -8.28 -20.93
N THR A 112 -3.21 -7.52 -21.00
CA THR A 112 -1.83 -8.01 -21.04
C THR A 112 -1.00 -7.60 -19.82
N THR A 113 -1.53 -6.73 -18.97
CA THR A 113 -0.86 -6.23 -17.76
C THR A 113 -1.18 -7.10 -16.53
N PRO A 114 -0.30 -7.08 -15.50
CA PRO A 114 -0.55 -7.81 -14.26
C PRO A 114 -1.71 -7.18 -13.47
N GLN A 115 -2.35 -7.99 -12.62
CA GLN A 115 -3.31 -7.47 -11.65
C GLN A 115 -2.59 -6.67 -10.56
N LEU A 116 -3.13 -5.49 -10.21
CA LEU A 116 -2.65 -4.67 -9.09
C LEU A 116 -3.62 -4.73 -7.91
N CYS A 117 -3.08 -4.56 -6.70
CA CYS A 117 -3.85 -4.34 -5.48
C CYS A 117 -3.08 -3.42 -4.54
N LEU A 118 -3.68 -2.29 -4.18
CA LEU A 118 -3.17 -1.35 -3.18
C LEU A 118 -3.88 -1.60 -1.85
N LEU A 119 -3.13 -2.03 -0.85
CA LEU A 119 -3.58 -2.13 0.53
C LEU A 119 -3.18 -0.87 1.29
N GLU A 120 -4.15 0.01 1.54
CA GLU A 120 -3.91 1.32 2.16
C GLU A 120 -4.92 1.67 3.24
N TYR A 121 -4.44 2.38 4.27
CA TYR A 121 -5.29 2.92 5.33
C TYR A 121 -6.01 4.18 4.84
N ASP A 122 -5.34 4.96 3.98
CA ASP A 122 -5.88 6.21 3.49
C ASP A 122 -6.92 6.00 2.40
N ARG A 123 -8.17 6.29 2.78
CA ARG A 123 -9.35 6.10 1.96
C ARG A 123 -9.44 7.09 0.82
N ARG A 124 -8.59 8.12 0.75
CA ARG A 124 -8.46 8.96 -0.46
C ARG A 124 -8.06 8.12 -1.67
N PHE A 125 -7.30 7.05 -1.48
CA PHE A 125 -6.95 6.13 -2.55
C PHE A 125 -8.13 5.27 -3.04
N GLU A 126 -9.32 5.34 -2.44
CA GLU A 126 -10.52 4.66 -2.99
C GLU A 126 -10.83 5.11 -4.44
N VAL A 127 -10.33 6.27 -4.87
CA VAL A 127 -10.48 6.78 -6.25
C VAL A 127 -9.86 5.86 -7.30
N VAL A 128 -8.92 4.98 -6.90
CA VAL A 128 -8.29 4.02 -7.82
C VAL A 128 -9.13 2.75 -8.03
N GLY A 129 -10.34 2.72 -7.46
CA GLY A 129 -11.39 1.76 -7.80
C GLY A 129 -11.06 0.35 -7.33
N SER A 130 -11.17 -0.62 -8.25
CA SER A 130 -11.03 -2.05 -7.96
C SER A 130 -9.65 -2.45 -7.44
N ASP A 131 -8.64 -1.62 -7.66
CA ASP A 131 -7.28 -1.89 -7.20
C ASP A 131 -7.16 -1.58 -5.69
N PHE A 132 -8.04 -0.76 -5.11
CA PHE A 132 -7.96 -0.37 -3.70
C PHE A 132 -8.59 -1.41 -2.76
N GLN A 133 -7.87 -1.71 -1.68
CA GLN A 133 -8.33 -2.46 -0.53
C GLN A 133 -8.00 -1.67 0.74
N PHE A 134 -9.03 -1.29 1.51
CA PHE A 134 -8.80 -0.68 2.81
C PHE A 134 -8.04 -1.63 3.72
N TYR A 135 -6.95 -1.16 4.30
CA TYR A 135 -6.04 -1.95 5.12
C TYR A 135 -5.66 -1.17 6.39
N ASP A 136 -5.93 -1.77 7.53
CA ASP A 136 -5.47 -1.29 8.83
C ASP A 136 -4.48 -2.33 9.39
N PHE A 137 -3.22 -1.93 9.56
CA PHE A 137 -2.19 -2.82 10.08
C PHE A 137 -2.50 -3.31 11.49
N GLN A 138 -3.34 -2.62 12.28
CA GLN A 138 -3.78 -3.09 13.59
C GLN A 138 -4.68 -4.33 13.49
N GLN A 139 -5.34 -4.51 12.34
CA GLN A 139 -6.19 -5.65 12.00
C GLN A 139 -5.67 -6.33 10.72
N PRO A 140 -4.43 -6.87 10.74
CA PRO A 140 -3.68 -7.20 9.52
C PRO A 140 -4.35 -8.27 8.65
N LEU A 141 -5.18 -9.12 9.26
CA LEU A 141 -5.89 -10.21 8.57
C LEU A 141 -7.38 -9.92 8.36
N ARG A 142 -7.86 -8.69 8.63
CA ARG A 142 -9.21 -8.26 8.26
C ARG A 142 -9.25 -7.90 6.77
N LEU A 143 -8.94 -8.89 5.95
CA LEU A 143 -8.86 -8.79 4.50
C LEU A 143 -9.80 -9.82 3.85
N PRO A 144 -10.32 -9.53 2.65
CA PRO A 144 -11.13 -10.50 1.91
C PRO A 144 -10.36 -11.80 1.65
N ASN A 145 -11.04 -12.94 1.74
CA ASN A 145 -10.43 -14.25 1.55
C ASN A 145 -9.90 -14.46 0.13
N GLU A 146 -10.45 -13.72 -0.84
CA GLU A 146 -10.07 -13.72 -2.26
C GLU A 146 -8.63 -13.24 -2.48
N LEU A 147 -8.05 -12.50 -1.53
CA LEU A 147 -6.67 -12.03 -1.59
C LEU A 147 -5.66 -13.06 -1.08
N LYS A 148 -6.12 -14.12 -0.40
CA LYS A 148 -5.26 -15.12 0.21
C LYS A 148 -4.49 -15.91 -0.84
N GLY A 149 -3.17 -15.91 -0.76
CA GLY A 149 -2.29 -16.68 -1.65
C GLY A 149 -2.37 -16.27 -3.12
N LYS A 150 -2.72 -15.02 -3.40
CA LYS A 150 -2.98 -14.53 -4.75
C LYS A 150 -1.74 -13.94 -5.43
N PHE A 151 -0.84 -13.34 -4.67
CA PHE A 151 0.19 -12.45 -5.21
C PHE A 151 1.55 -13.13 -5.34
N ASP A 152 2.18 -13.01 -6.50
CA ASP A 152 3.55 -13.48 -6.76
C ASP A 152 4.59 -12.36 -6.60
N ARG A 153 4.15 -11.11 -6.48
CA ARG A 153 4.98 -9.93 -6.24
C ARG A 153 4.37 -9.09 -5.14
N ILE A 154 5.16 -8.71 -4.14
CA ILE A 154 4.70 -7.86 -3.04
C ILE A 154 5.78 -6.83 -2.72
N ILE A 155 5.35 -5.57 -2.58
CA ILE A 155 6.11 -4.52 -1.91
C ILE A 155 5.38 -4.08 -0.64
N CYS A 156 6.11 -3.83 0.45
CA CYS A 156 5.54 -3.23 1.64
C CYS A 156 6.41 -2.12 2.25
N ASP A 157 5.77 -1.05 2.71
CA ASP A 157 6.38 0.02 3.50
C ASP A 157 5.52 0.31 4.74
N PRO A 158 5.69 -0.43 5.84
CA PRO A 158 4.83 -0.30 7.00
C PRO A 158 5.02 1.06 7.69
N PRO A 159 3.93 1.70 8.18
CA PRO A 159 3.97 3.10 8.62
C PRO A 159 4.83 3.38 9.84
N PHE A 160 5.14 2.37 10.67
CA PHE A 160 5.86 2.56 11.93
C PHE A 160 7.12 1.71 12.03
N LEU A 161 8.18 2.32 12.56
CA LEU A 161 9.45 1.67 12.90
C LEU A 161 9.37 0.94 14.25
N SER A 162 8.43 -0.01 14.36
CA SER A 162 8.22 -0.82 15.55
C SER A 162 8.08 -2.30 15.22
N GLU A 163 8.57 -3.18 16.10
CA GLU A 163 8.50 -4.63 15.89
C GLU A 163 7.06 -5.13 15.71
N ASP A 164 6.09 -4.56 16.46
CA ASP A 164 4.67 -4.91 16.33
C ASP A 164 4.13 -4.58 14.94
N CYS A 165 4.39 -3.37 14.42
CA CYS A 165 3.95 -2.97 13.08
C CYS A 165 4.58 -3.86 12.00
N GLN A 166 5.89 -4.09 12.07
CA GLN A 166 6.62 -4.92 11.11
C GLN A 166 6.15 -6.38 11.15
N THR A 167 5.88 -6.93 12.33
CA THR A 167 5.34 -8.28 12.51
C THR A 167 3.95 -8.42 11.90
N LYS A 168 3.06 -7.44 12.14
CA LYS A 168 1.71 -7.41 11.57
C LYS A 168 1.73 -7.26 10.05
N ALA A 169 2.60 -6.42 9.51
CA ALA A 169 2.82 -6.32 8.07
C ALA A 169 3.30 -7.66 7.47
N ALA A 170 4.24 -8.34 8.12
CA ALA A 170 4.70 -9.66 7.67
C ALA A 170 3.60 -10.73 7.69
N LEU A 171 2.68 -10.69 8.66
CA LEU A 171 1.49 -11.55 8.67
C LEU A 171 0.63 -11.30 7.43
N THR A 172 0.39 -10.03 7.09
CA THR A 172 -0.35 -9.63 5.88
C THR A 172 0.37 -10.12 4.62
N VAL A 173 1.66 -9.83 4.46
CA VAL A 173 2.44 -10.25 3.29
C VAL A 173 2.38 -11.77 3.12
N ARG A 174 2.53 -12.54 4.21
CA ARG A 174 2.44 -14.00 4.17
C ARG A 174 1.04 -14.50 3.81
N PHE A 175 -0.02 -13.81 4.25
CA PHE A 175 -1.39 -14.14 3.87
C PHE A 175 -1.63 -13.92 2.37
N LEU A 176 -1.08 -12.85 1.81
CA LEU A 176 -1.21 -12.47 0.39
C LEU A 176 -0.36 -13.34 -0.55
N ALA A 177 0.82 -13.76 -0.11
CA ALA A 177 1.82 -14.44 -0.95
C ALA A 177 1.35 -15.80 -1.47
N LYS A 178 1.38 -15.98 -2.79
CA LYS A 178 1.09 -17.25 -3.48
C LYS A 178 2.04 -18.37 -3.09
N LYS A 179 3.31 -18.03 -2.86
CA LYS A 179 4.36 -18.94 -2.38
C LYS A 179 5.18 -18.26 -1.30
N TRP A 180 5.60 -19.03 -0.28
CA TRP A 180 6.39 -18.55 0.85
C TRP A 180 7.64 -19.40 1.05
N SER A 181 8.48 -19.45 0.01
CA SER A 181 9.73 -20.21 -0.02
C SER A 181 10.78 -19.48 -0.86
N ASN A 182 12.05 -19.71 -0.53
CA ASN A 182 13.22 -19.32 -1.32
C ASN A 182 13.72 -20.46 -2.24
N GLU A 183 12.88 -21.48 -2.47
CA GLU A 183 13.22 -22.66 -3.26
C GLU A 183 12.51 -22.61 -4.61
N GLY A 184 13.27 -22.81 -5.69
CA GLY A 184 12.77 -22.79 -7.07
C GLY A 184 12.68 -21.39 -7.68
N ASP A 185 12.51 -21.33 -9.01
CA ASP A 185 12.49 -20.09 -9.80
C ASP A 185 11.15 -19.33 -9.72
N ASP A 186 10.16 -19.86 -9.01
CA ASP A 186 8.79 -19.32 -8.93
C ASP A 186 8.38 -18.84 -7.52
N GLY A 187 9.37 -18.58 -6.66
CA GLY A 187 9.15 -17.96 -5.36
C GLY A 187 8.56 -16.54 -5.43
N LEU A 188 8.08 -16.04 -4.28
CA LEU A 188 7.61 -14.66 -4.16
C LEU A 188 8.72 -13.68 -4.52
N ARG A 189 8.46 -12.71 -5.40
CA ARG A 189 9.33 -11.54 -5.55
C ARG A 189 8.94 -10.49 -4.52
N PHE A 190 9.84 -10.20 -3.59
CA PHE A 190 9.52 -9.36 -2.42
C PHE A 190 10.46 -8.17 -2.28
N ILE A 191 9.88 -7.02 -1.93
CA ILE A 191 10.58 -5.80 -1.53
C ILE A 191 9.94 -5.28 -0.24
N SER A 192 10.76 -4.86 0.71
CA SER A 192 10.34 -4.07 1.87
C SER A 192 11.21 -2.84 1.98
N CYS A 193 10.58 -1.67 2.11
CA CYS A 193 11.27 -0.45 2.49
C CYS A 193 10.82 -0.09 3.91
N THR A 194 11.77 0.24 4.78
CA THR A 194 11.52 0.67 6.17
C THR A 194 12.80 1.26 6.74
N GLY A 195 12.76 1.80 7.95
CA GLY A 195 13.93 2.28 8.66
C GLY A 195 14.99 1.20 8.89
N GLU A 196 16.25 1.59 8.70
CA GLU A 196 17.50 0.90 9.05
C GLU A 196 17.45 0.04 10.32
N ARG A 197 16.86 0.58 11.39
CA ARG A 197 16.81 -0.03 12.72
C ARG A 197 15.93 -1.28 12.76
N MET A 198 15.08 -1.46 11.76
CA MET A 198 14.22 -2.62 11.62
C MET A 198 14.93 -3.79 10.91
N GLU A 199 16.18 -3.64 10.45
CA GLU A 199 16.92 -4.67 9.71
C GLU A 199 16.83 -6.06 10.36
N SER A 200 17.22 -6.17 11.63
CA SER A 200 17.19 -7.46 12.36
C SER A 200 15.80 -8.09 12.39
N THR A 201 14.76 -7.27 12.46
CA THR A 201 13.35 -7.70 12.46
C THR A 201 12.92 -8.16 11.07
N ILE A 202 13.22 -7.38 10.02
CA ILE A 202 12.91 -7.74 8.63
C ILE A 202 13.61 -9.04 8.23
N LEU A 203 14.92 -9.15 8.47
CA LEU A 203 15.69 -10.35 8.11
C LEU A 203 15.16 -11.61 8.83
N ARG A 204 14.70 -11.47 10.08
CA ARG A 204 14.07 -12.57 10.82
C ARG A 204 12.70 -12.94 10.24
N LEU A 205 11.81 -11.96 10.07
CA LEU A 205 10.41 -12.17 9.65
C LEU A 205 10.32 -12.77 8.24
N TYR A 206 11.20 -12.33 7.33
CA TYR A 206 11.21 -12.73 5.93
C TYR A 206 12.33 -13.74 5.58
N SER A 207 13.00 -14.30 6.59
CA SER A 207 14.08 -15.29 6.41
C SER A 207 13.72 -16.45 5.47
N LYS A 208 12.48 -16.95 5.53
CA LYS A 208 12.01 -18.08 4.71
C LYS A 208 11.96 -17.81 3.21
N ILE A 209 11.84 -16.54 2.82
CA ILE A 209 11.83 -16.12 1.42
C ILE A 209 13.17 -15.50 0.99
N GLY A 210 14.20 -15.58 1.84
CA GLY A 210 15.56 -15.19 1.48
C GLY A 210 15.83 -13.68 1.48
N THR A 211 15.00 -12.88 2.15
CA THR A 211 15.18 -11.42 2.18
C THR A 211 16.49 -11.00 2.82
N ARG A 212 17.17 -10.05 2.19
CA ARG A 212 18.43 -9.44 2.61
C ARG A 212 18.40 -7.93 2.40
N THR A 213 19.28 -7.23 3.11
CA THR A 213 19.50 -5.79 2.94
C THR A 213 20.19 -5.54 1.61
N THR A 214 19.67 -4.60 0.83
CA THR A 214 20.29 -4.18 -0.44
C THR A 214 21.15 -2.95 -0.22
N ASP A 215 22.02 -2.64 -1.18
CA ASP A 215 22.84 -1.42 -1.18
C ASP A 215 22.09 -0.18 -1.72
N PHE A 216 20.82 -0.34 -2.10
CA PHE A 216 19.94 0.76 -2.50
C PHE A 216 19.25 1.40 -1.28
N ASP A 217 19.34 2.73 -1.21
CA ASP A 217 18.72 3.53 -0.16
C ASP A 217 17.54 4.34 -0.75
N PRO A 218 16.28 4.04 -0.36
CA PRO A 218 15.11 4.72 -0.89
C PRO A 218 15.01 6.15 -0.35
N GLU A 219 14.68 7.09 -1.24
CA GLU A 219 14.57 8.51 -0.92
C GLU A 219 13.12 8.97 -0.85
N HIS A 220 12.86 10.00 -0.05
CA HIS A 220 11.52 10.57 0.17
C HIS A 220 11.47 12.05 -0.23
N SER A 221 10.35 12.47 -0.82
CA SER A 221 10.20 13.77 -1.47
C SER A 221 10.37 14.97 -0.53
N LYS A 222 9.99 14.83 0.75
CA LYS A 222 10.17 15.88 1.77
C LYS A 222 11.36 15.67 2.70
N GLY A 223 12.18 14.66 2.41
CA GLY A 223 13.27 14.24 3.30
C GLY A 223 12.76 13.65 4.61
N LEU A 224 13.53 12.70 5.16
CA LEU A 224 13.25 12.09 6.45
C LEU A 224 14.51 12.10 7.31
N SER A 225 14.35 12.31 8.62
CA SER A 225 15.48 12.22 9.56
C SER A 225 15.89 10.77 9.83
N ASN A 226 14.98 9.81 9.64
CA ASN A 226 15.28 8.39 9.77
C ASN A 226 15.97 7.90 8.50
N GLU A 227 16.99 7.08 8.67
CA GLU A 227 17.65 6.40 7.57
C GLU A 227 16.78 5.22 7.12
N PHE A 228 16.32 5.24 5.87
CA PHE A 228 15.55 4.14 5.29
C PHE A 228 16.45 3.21 4.50
N ARG A 229 16.09 1.93 4.47
CA ARG A 229 16.77 0.88 3.70
C ARG A 229 15.77 0.13 2.84
N CYS A 230 16.27 -0.41 1.73
CA CYS A 230 15.56 -1.40 0.94
C CYS A 230 16.02 -2.82 1.33
N TYR A 231 15.06 -3.71 1.51
CA TYR A 231 15.27 -5.14 1.76
C TYR A 231 14.56 -5.90 0.65
N ALA A 232 15.25 -6.82 -0.01
CA ALA A 232 14.69 -7.59 -1.11
C ALA A 232 15.18 -9.04 -1.05
N ASN A 233 14.51 -9.93 -1.77
CA ASN A 233 14.98 -11.32 -1.94
C ASN A 233 15.56 -11.63 -3.32
N PHE A 234 15.88 -10.59 -4.09
CA PHE A 234 16.64 -10.68 -5.33
C PHE A 234 17.61 -9.50 -5.47
N GLU A 235 18.69 -9.71 -6.23
CA GLU A 235 19.54 -8.63 -6.78
C GLU A 235 19.02 -8.20 -8.15
N CYS A 236 19.36 -6.98 -8.57
CA CYS A 236 19.02 -6.46 -9.88
C CYS A 236 20.15 -5.57 -10.43
N GLU A 237 19.89 -4.84 -11.51
CA GLU A 237 20.90 -3.97 -12.12
C GLU A 237 21.13 -2.71 -11.27
N GLU A 238 20.15 -2.38 -10.43
CA GLU A 238 20.09 -1.18 -9.62
C GLU A 238 20.47 -1.41 -8.15
N TRP A 239 20.53 -2.67 -7.70
CA TRP A 239 21.00 -3.02 -6.36
C TRP A 239 21.60 -4.41 -6.26
N ALA A 240 22.57 -4.53 -5.35
CA ALA A 240 23.19 -5.77 -4.90
C ALA A 240 22.98 -5.95 -3.39
N TRP A 241 23.44 -7.06 -2.83
CA TRP A 241 23.47 -7.23 -1.38
C TRP A 241 24.42 -6.25 -0.72
N ARG A 242 23.93 -5.52 0.28
CA ARG A 242 24.79 -4.69 1.12
C ARG A 242 25.79 -5.59 1.81
N LYS A 243 27.08 -5.25 1.67
CA LYS A 243 28.16 -5.95 2.36
C LYS A 243 28.11 -5.60 3.85
N PRO A 244 28.38 -6.58 4.74
CA PRO A 244 28.47 -6.35 6.17
C PRO A 244 29.60 -5.39 6.54
#